data_AF-A0A2K5J2Z4-F1
#
_entry.id   AF-A0A2K5J2Z4-F1
#
_cell.length_a   1.000
_cell.length_b   1.000
_cell.length_c   1.000
_cell.angle_alpha   90.00
_cell.angle_beta   90.00
_cell.angle_gamma   90.00
#
_symmetry.space_group_name_H-M   'P 1'
#
loop_
_entity.id
_entity.type
_entity.pdbx_description
1 polymer ?
#
loop_
_entity_poly.entity_id
_entity_poly.type
_entity_poly.pdbx_seq_one_letter_code
_entity_poly.pdbx_strand_id
1 'polypeptide(L)'
;METGPSEEPSGRKESQEICPPGLLVFAGSSEQDANFAKQFWISASMYPPSESQLVLRRDSSQRLPVARPRRSRGSENSHSQSSHLVSNKNRNIFAEALKIQESEEKVKYLQKAKTREEILQLLRKQREERISKELISLPYKPKIKEHKAKKVVSESDKEDQEEVKALD
;
A
#
# COMPACT_ATOMS: atom_id res chain seq x y z
N MET A 1 -29.44 -54.20 -36.37
CA MET A 1 -28.52 -53.06 -36.58
C MET A 1 -29.43 -51.83 -36.65
N GLU A 2 -29.50 -50.89 -35.72
CA GLU A 2 -28.82 -50.62 -34.47
C GLU A 2 -29.80 -49.90 -33.53
N THR A 3 -29.65 -50.10 -32.23
CA THR A 3 -30.26 -49.32 -31.16
C THR A 3 -29.36 -48.12 -30.83
N GLY A 4 -29.91 -46.91 -30.79
CA GLY A 4 -29.19 -45.72 -30.31
C GLY A 4 -28.95 -45.73 -28.79
N PRO A 5 -28.05 -44.86 -28.30
CA PRO A 5 -28.31 -44.06 -27.09
C PRO A 5 -27.68 -42.65 -27.14
N SER A 6 -28.37 -41.60 -26.67
CA SER A 6 -28.39 -41.05 -25.28
C SER A 6 -27.34 -39.96 -25.06
N GLU A 7 -27.82 -38.73 -24.88
CA GLU A 7 -27.06 -37.61 -24.31
C GLU A 7 -26.78 -37.86 -22.82
N GLU A 8 -25.54 -37.65 -22.38
CA GLU A 8 -25.11 -37.46 -20.98
C GLU A 8 -23.83 -36.59 -20.99
N PRO A 9 -23.59 -35.76 -19.97
CA PRO A 9 -22.58 -34.72 -19.98
C PRO A 9 -21.19 -35.32 -19.73
N SER A 10 -20.22 -34.92 -20.56
CA SER A 10 -18.80 -35.21 -20.38
C SER A 10 -18.29 -34.53 -19.10
N GLY A 11 -18.49 -35.18 -17.95
CA GLY A 11 -17.83 -34.85 -16.71
C GLY A 11 -16.32 -34.92 -16.90
N ARG A 12 -15.68 -33.75 -16.90
CA ARG A 12 -14.23 -33.60 -16.81
C ARG A 12 -13.77 -34.31 -15.54
N LYS A 13 -13.30 -35.55 -15.68
CA LYS A 13 -12.63 -36.27 -14.60
C LYS A 13 -11.27 -35.62 -14.39
N GLU A 14 -11.24 -34.59 -13.55
CA GLU A 14 -10.01 -34.20 -12.89
C GLU A 14 -9.62 -35.38 -12.00
N SER A 15 -8.62 -36.14 -12.44
CA SER A 15 -7.96 -37.15 -11.62
C SER A 15 -7.42 -36.42 -10.39
N GLN A 16 -8.17 -36.41 -9.30
CA GLN A 16 -7.64 -35.99 -8.00
C GLN A 16 -6.60 -37.03 -7.60
N GLU A 17 -5.35 -36.73 -7.92
CA GLU A 17 -4.18 -37.47 -7.49
C GLU A 17 -4.06 -37.22 -5.98
N ILE A 18 -4.58 -38.14 -5.17
CA ILE A 18 -4.54 -38.06 -3.72
C ILE A 18 -3.11 -38.41 -3.29
N CYS A 19 -2.27 -37.39 -3.15
CA CYS A 19 -0.91 -37.54 -2.66
C CYS A 19 -0.93 -37.76 -1.12
N PRO A 20 -0.14 -38.70 -0.57
CA PRO A 20 -0.08 -38.90 0.87
C PRO A 20 0.42 -37.64 1.60
N PRO A 21 -0.03 -37.35 2.83
CA PRO A 21 0.40 -36.18 3.58
C PRO A 21 1.92 -36.22 3.84
N GLY A 22 2.69 -35.39 3.12
CA GLY A 22 4.13 -35.24 3.35
C GLY A 22 5.00 -35.09 2.09
N LEU A 23 4.48 -35.38 0.90
CA LEU A 23 5.21 -35.16 -0.35
C LEU A 23 4.64 -33.92 -1.06
N LEU A 24 5.34 -32.80 -0.95
CA LEU A 24 5.05 -31.61 -1.75
C LEU A 24 5.51 -31.88 -3.18
N VAL A 25 4.60 -32.36 -4.02
CA VAL A 25 4.83 -32.52 -5.46
C VAL A 25 4.45 -31.22 -6.16
N PHE A 26 5.37 -30.63 -6.92
CA PHE A 26 5.09 -29.46 -7.73
C PHE A 26 4.20 -29.86 -8.92
N ALA A 27 2.91 -29.51 -8.84
CA ALA A 27 1.90 -29.85 -9.85
C ALA A 27 1.99 -29.00 -11.14
N GLY A 28 3.10 -28.30 -11.37
CA GLY A 28 3.21 -27.33 -12.45
C GLY A 28 2.40 -26.05 -12.18
N SER A 29 2.46 -25.12 -13.14
CA SER A 29 1.61 -23.94 -13.16
C SER A 29 0.39 -24.19 -14.04
N SER A 30 -0.76 -23.60 -13.68
CA SER A 30 -1.95 -23.66 -14.53
C SER A 30 -1.72 -22.94 -15.86
N GLU A 31 -2.50 -23.27 -16.89
CA GLU A 31 -2.45 -22.57 -18.18
C GLU A 31 -2.74 -21.06 -18.01
N GLN A 32 -3.63 -20.72 -17.08
CA GLN A 32 -3.96 -19.34 -16.72
C GLN A 32 -2.72 -18.62 -16.16
N ASP A 33 -1.99 -19.24 -15.24
CA ASP A 33 -0.77 -18.66 -14.66
C ASP A 33 0.32 -18.45 -15.72
N ALA A 34 0.48 -19.41 -16.62
CA ALA A 34 1.40 -19.29 -17.75
C ALA A 34 1.03 -18.11 -18.67
N ASN A 35 -0.26 -17.89 -18.91
CA ASN A 35 -0.75 -16.77 -19.71
C ASN A 35 -0.53 -15.43 -19.01
N PHE A 36 -0.78 -15.33 -17.70
CA PHE A 36 -0.47 -14.12 -16.93
C PHE A 36 1.01 -13.80 -16.92
N ALA A 37 1.87 -14.80 -16.73
CA ALA A 37 3.32 -14.62 -16.79
C ALA A 37 3.76 -14.11 -18.17
N LYS A 38 3.22 -14.66 -19.26
CA LYS A 38 3.49 -14.16 -20.61
C LYS A 38 3.09 -12.69 -20.76
N GLN A 39 1.88 -12.31 -20.35
CA GLN A 39 1.42 -10.91 -20.42
C GLN A 39 2.31 -9.97 -19.61
N PHE A 40 2.69 -10.38 -18.41
CA PHE A 40 3.61 -9.62 -17.56
C PHE A 40 4.97 -9.43 -18.21
N TRP A 41 5.58 -10.49 -18.75
CA TRP A 41 6.91 -10.38 -19.36
C TRP A 41 6.86 -9.62 -20.68
N ILE A 42 5.77 -9.70 -21.44
CA ILE A 42 5.54 -8.83 -22.61
C ILE A 42 5.49 -7.38 -22.17
N SER A 43 4.69 -7.03 -21.15
CA SER A 43 4.58 -5.63 -20.70
C SER A 43 5.89 -5.11 -20.10
N ALA A 44 6.64 -5.94 -19.37
CA ALA A 44 7.91 -5.58 -18.76
C ALA A 44 9.07 -5.45 -19.78
N SER A 45 9.00 -6.17 -20.90
CA SER A 45 10.03 -6.12 -21.96
C SER A 45 9.77 -5.06 -23.03
N MET A 46 8.58 -4.46 -23.05
CA MET A 46 8.30 -3.32 -23.92
C MET A 46 9.04 -2.08 -23.42
N TYR A 47 9.54 -1.28 -24.37
CA TYR A 47 10.09 0.04 -24.06
C TYR A 47 9.03 0.88 -23.31
N PRO A 48 9.42 1.68 -22.31
CA PRO A 48 8.47 2.57 -21.65
C PRO A 48 7.67 3.36 -22.69
N PRO A 49 6.35 3.53 -22.50
CA PRO A 49 5.49 4.25 -23.44
C PRO A 49 6.13 5.59 -23.82
N SER A 50 5.99 6.00 -25.07
CA SER A 50 6.62 7.24 -25.57
C SER A 50 6.23 8.50 -24.79
N GLU A 51 5.14 8.45 -24.04
CA GLU A 51 4.67 9.49 -23.12
C GLU A 51 5.55 9.62 -21.85
N SER A 52 6.20 8.53 -21.45
CA SER A 52 7.15 8.46 -20.33
C SER A 52 8.58 8.78 -20.77
N GLN A 53 8.84 8.82 -22.08
CA GLN A 53 10.11 9.30 -22.59
C GLN A 53 10.10 10.82 -22.48
N LEU A 54 10.95 11.36 -21.61
CA LEU A 54 11.32 12.77 -21.68
C LEU A 54 12.00 12.96 -23.04
N VAL A 55 11.21 13.29 -24.06
CA VAL A 55 11.69 13.66 -25.38
C VAL A 55 12.46 14.96 -25.19
N LEU A 56 13.74 14.86 -24.83
CA LEU A 56 14.69 15.89 -25.18
C LEU A 56 14.68 15.91 -26.70
N ARG A 57 13.89 16.84 -27.26
CA ARG A 57 14.07 17.30 -28.64
C ARG A 57 15.57 17.50 -28.82
N ARG A 58 16.14 17.03 -29.92
CA ARG A 58 17.60 17.07 -30.20
C ARG A 58 18.18 18.50 -30.19
N ASP A 59 17.30 19.48 -30.09
CA ASP A 59 17.44 20.92 -30.16
C ASP A 59 16.76 21.65 -28.96
N SER A 60 16.37 20.92 -27.91
CA SER A 60 15.89 21.46 -26.64
C SER A 60 17.02 22.15 -25.87
N SER A 61 17.29 23.41 -26.21
CA SER A 61 18.06 24.29 -25.34
C SER A 61 17.20 24.67 -24.14
N GLN A 62 17.18 23.82 -23.11
CA GLN A 62 16.59 24.09 -21.79
C GLN A 62 17.45 25.11 -21.04
N ARG A 63 17.65 26.28 -21.64
CA ARG A 63 18.25 27.43 -20.98
C ARG A 63 17.13 28.43 -20.75
N LEU A 64 16.79 28.62 -19.48
CA LEU A 64 15.99 29.76 -19.06
C LEU A 64 16.65 31.02 -19.61
N PRO A 65 15.87 31.97 -20.17
CA PRO A 65 16.44 33.21 -20.68
C PRO A 65 17.23 33.91 -19.56
N VAL A 66 18.51 34.17 -19.79
CA VAL A 66 19.35 34.93 -18.86
C VAL A 66 18.78 36.34 -18.79
N ALA A 67 18.41 36.79 -17.58
CA ALA A 67 17.89 38.13 -17.34
C ALA A 67 18.88 39.18 -17.85
N ARG A 68 18.55 39.87 -18.95
CA ARG A 68 19.35 40.98 -19.45
C ARG A 68 19.07 42.24 -18.61
N PRO A 69 20.08 43.08 -18.31
CA PRO A 69 19.86 44.36 -17.66
C PRO A 69 18.93 45.24 -18.51
N ARG A 70 17.85 45.73 -17.91
CA ARG A 70 16.95 46.71 -18.52
C ARG A 70 17.72 48.00 -18.80
N ARG A 71 18.04 48.26 -20.07
CA ARG A 71 18.28 49.64 -20.49
C ARG A 71 16.91 50.30 -20.64
N SER A 72 16.59 51.22 -19.74
CA SER A 72 15.42 52.08 -19.86
C SER A 72 15.54 52.87 -21.17
N ARG A 73 14.71 52.54 -22.15
CA ARG A 73 14.47 53.41 -23.29
C ARG A 73 13.05 53.20 -23.78
N GLY A 74 12.30 54.29 -23.83
CA GLY A 74 11.10 54.44 -24.65
C GLY A 74 9.87 53.74 -24.14
N SER A 75 8.95 54.52 -23.57
CA SER A 75 7.53 54.20 -23.59
C SER A 75 7.06 54.17 -25.05
N GLU A 76 6.59 53.02 -25.52
CA GLU A 76 5.70 52.94 -26.66
C GLU A 76 4.89 51.64 -26.63
N ASN A 77 3.58 51.84 -26.64
CA ASN A 77 2.54 50.85 -26.46
C ASN A 77 2.49 49.88 -27.64
N SER A 78 2.37 48.58 -27.40
CA SER A 78 1.75 47.68 -28.38
C SER A 78 1.12 46.47 -27.70
N HIS A 79 -0.22 46.49 -27.65
CA HIS A 79 -1.09 45.33 -27.83
C HIS A 79 -0.72 44.04 -27.08
N SER A 80 -1.25 43.89 -25.87
CA SER A 80 -1.50 42.58 -25.25
C SER A 80 -2.71 42.65 -24.30
N GLN A 81 -3.82 43.19 -24.77
CA GLN A 81 -5.12 43.03 -24.11
C GLN A 81 -6.07 42.32 -25.08
N SER A 82 -5.99 40.99 -25.16
CA SER A 82 -7.04 40.24 -25.87
C SER A 82 -7.21 38.77 -25.44
N SER A 83 -6.30 38.17 -24.67
CA SER A 83 -6.46 36.75 -24.26
C SER A 83 -6.96 36.52 -22.83
N HIS A 84 -7.13 37.57 -22.01
CA HIS A 84 -7.42 37.40 -20.57
C HIS A 84 -8.91 37.16 -20.24
N LEU A 85 -9.85 37.49 -21.13
CA LEU A 85 -11.29 37.44 -20.79
C LEU A 85 -11.91 36.02 -20.90
N VAL A 86 -11.41 35.18 -21.82
CA VAL A 86 -11.94 33.82 -22.06
C VAL A 86 -11.29 32.76 -21.15
N SER A 87 -10.08 33.03 -20.64
CA SER A 87 -9.31 32.11 -19.78
C SER A 87 -9.87 32.03 -18.34
N ASN A 88 -10.50 33.09 -17.84
CA ASN A 88 -10.91 33.18 -16.43
C ASN A 88 -12.08 32.24 -16.07
N LYS A 89 -13.03 32.02 -16.99
CA LYS A 89 -14.16 31.09 -16.77
C LYS A 89 -13.70 29.63 -16.76
N ASN A 90 -12.84 29.25 -17.70
CA ASN A 90 -12.31 27.89 -17.80
C ASN A 90 -11.42 27.53 -16.60
N ARG A 91 -10.59 28.47 -16.14
CA ARG A 91 -9.75 28.29 -14.93
C ARG A 91 -10.59 27.99 -13.68
N ASN A 92 -11.78 28.59 -13.57
CA ASN A 92 -12.67 28.37 -12.45
C ASN A 92 -13.29 26.95 -12.47
N ILE A 93 -13.71 26.49 -13.65
CA ILE A 93 -14.27 25.13 -13.84
C ILE A 93 -13.25 24.05 -13.46
N PHE A 94 -11.98 24.19 -13.90
CA PHE A 94 -10.94 23.23 -13.52
C PHE A 94 -10.63 23.26 -12.02
N ALA A 95 -10.64 24.44 -11.39
CA ALA A 95 -10.43 24.56 -9.96
C ALA A 95 -11.56 23.93 -9.13
N GLU A 96 -12.81 24.05 -9.59
CA GLU A 96 -13.97 23.40 -8.97
C GLU A 96 -13.92 21.88 -9.16
N ALA A 97 -13.59 21.39 -10.35
CA ALA A 97 -13.43 19.96 -10.62
C ALA A 97 -12.35 19.32 -9.74
N LEU A 98 -11.20 19.98 -9.55
CA LEU A 98 -10.15 19.51 -8.64
C LEU A 98 -10.62 19.44 -7.19
N LYS A 99 -11.35 20.45 -6.71
CA LYS A 99 -11.91 20.45 -5.35
C LYS A 99 -12.91 19.32 -5.13
N ILE A 100 -13.76 19.05 -6.12
CA ILE A 100 -14.71 17.94 -6.08
C ILE A 100 -13.94 16.62 -5.95
N GLN A 101 -12.96 16.38 -6.82
CA GLN A 101 -12.12 15.18 -6.77
C GLN A 101 -11.41 15.02 -5.42
N GLU A 102 -10.77 16.06 -4.91
CA GLU A 102 -10.12 16.02 -3.59
C GLU A 102 -11.10 15.69 -2.47
N SER A 103 -12.33 16.22 -2.53
CA SER A 103 -13.36 15.95 -1.52
C SER A 103 -13.83 14.49 -1.57
N GLU A 104 -14.02 13.94 -2.77
CA GLU A 104 -14.39 12.53 -2.96
C GLU A 104 -13.29 11.59 -2.48
N GLU A 105 -12.03 11.91 -2.79
CA GLU A 105 -10.87 11.16 -2.30
C GLU A 105 -10.78 11.20 -0.78
N LYS A 106 -10.97 12.37 -0.16
CA LYS A 106 -10.99 12.51 1.31
C LYS A 106 -12.06 11.63 1.95
N VAL A 107 -13.29 11.63 1.42
CA VAL A 107 -14.38 10.79 1.94
C VAL A 107 -14.01 9.31 1.84
N LYS A 108 -13.45 8.88 0.69
CA LYS A 108 -12.98 7.49 0.49
C LYS A 108 -11.92 7.09 1.51
N TYR A 109 -10.93 7.95 1.76
CA TYR A 109 -9.88 7.65 2.75
C TYR A 109 -10.40 7.68 4.19
N LEU A 110 -11.36 8.55 4.52
CA LEU A 110 -12.02 8.54 5.82
C LEU A 110 -12.78 7.23 6.06
N GLN A 111 -13.49 6.72 5.06
CA GLN A 111 -14.17 5.42 5.18
C GLN A 111 -13.16 4.28 5.38
N LYS A 112 -12.05 4.27 4.63
CA LYS A 112 -10.96 3.29 4.82
C LYS A 112 -10.31 3.38 6.20
N ALA A 113 -10.19 4.57 6.78
CA ALA A 113 -9.64 4.75 8.12
C ALA A 113 -10.56 4.13 9.18
N LYS A 114 -11.88 4.34 9.04
CA LYS A 114 -12.88 3.72 9.93
C LYS A 114 -12.85 2.20 9.87
N THR A 115 -12.86 1.62 8.66
CA THR A 115 -12.79 0.15 8.51
C THR A 115 -11.48 -0.42 9.06
N ARG A 116 -10.36 0.29 8.89
CA ARG A 116 -9.08 -0.10 9.50
C ARG A 116 -9.15 -0.09 11.03
N GLU A 117 -9.79 0.91 11.62
CA GLU A 117 -9.96 1.00 13.07
C GLU A 117 -10.80 -0.15 13.61
N GLU A 118 -11.92 -0.49 12.95
CA GLU A 118 -12.78 -1.62 13.29
C GLU A 118 -12.01 -2.95 13.27
N ILE A 119 -11.20 -3.19 12.22
CA ILE A 119 -10.35 -4.39 12.11
C ILE A 119 -9.35 -4.46 13.27
N LEU A 120 -8.69 -3.33 13.59
CA LEU A 120 -7.72 -3.30 14.69
C LEU A 120 -8.38 -3.56 16.05
N GLN A 121 -9.56 -3.02 16.29
CA GLN A 121 -10.32 -3.29 17.51
C GLN A 121 -10.69 -4.78 17.62
N LEU A 122 -11.16 -5.40 16.53
CA LEU A 122 -11.47 -6.83 16.49
C LEU A 122 -10.23 -7.68 16.81
N LEU A 123 -9.08 -7.37 16.20
CA LEU A 123 -7.84 -8.11 16.43
C LEU A 123 -7.34 -7.97 17.88
N ARG A 124 -7.47 -6.78 18.48
CA ARG A 124 -7.14 -6.56 19.90
C ARG A 124 -8.00 -7.45 20.80
N LYS A 125 -9.31 -7.47 20.56
CA LYS A 125 -10.25 -8.31 21.31
C LYS A 125 -9.91 -9.80 21.17
N GLN A 126 -9.65 -10.28 19.96
CA GLN A 126 -9.26 -11.67 19.73
C GLN A 126 -7.95 -12.03 20.45
N ARG A 127 -6.97 -11.11 20.47
CA ARG A 127 -5.72 -11.30 21.20
C ARG A 127 -5.94 -11.39 22.70
N GLU A 128 -6.76 -10.51 23.27
CA GLU A 128 -7.12 -10.53 24.69
C GLU A 128 -7.86 -11.81 25.09
N GLU A 129 -8.79 -12.28 24.25
CA GLU A 129 -9.48 -13.55 24.43
C GLU A 129 -8.54 -14.76 24.34
N ARG A 130 -7.54 -14.72 23.45
CA ARG A 130 -6.50 -15.76 23.40
C ARG A 130 -5.68 -15.76 24.69
N ILE A 131 -5.18 -14.60 25.12
CA ILE A 131 -4.36 -14.46 26.32
C ILE A 131 -5.13 -14.95 27.56
N SER A 132 -6.42 -14.60 27.70
CA SER A 132 -7.21 -15.05 28.85
C SER A 132 -7.42 -16.56 28.89
N LYS A 133 -7.64 -17.21 27.75
CA LYS A 133 -7.72 -18.68 27.65
C LYS A 133 -6.39 -19.34 28.00
N GLU A 134 -5.28 -18.79 27.50
CA GLU A 134 -3.94 -19.29 27.78
C GLU A 134 -3.59 -19.15 29.27
N LEU A 135 -3.93 -18.02 29.92
CA LEU A 135 -3.73 -17.81 31.36
C LEU A 135 -4.42 -18.87 32.22
N ILE A 136 -5.63 -19.33 31.83
CA ILE A 136 -6.36 -20.39 32.55
C ILE A 136 -5.67 -21.76 32.36
N SER A 137 -5.07 -21.99 31.19
CA SER A 137 -4.36 -23.24 30.86
C SER A 137 -2.92 -23.30 31.39
N LEU A 138 -2.41 -22.22 32.00
CA LEU A 138 -1.09 -22.24 32.59
C LEU A 138 -1.04 -23.27 33.72
N PRO A 139 -0.11 -24.25 33.68
CA PRO A 139 0.06 -25.19 34.77
C PRO A 139 0.40 -24.40 36.04
N TYR A 140 -0.40 -24.61 37.09
CA TYR A 140 -0.14 -24.08 38.43
C TYR A 140 1.28 -24.44 38.83
N LYS A 141 2.18 -23.45 38.86
CA LYS A 141 3.49 -23.64 39.48
C LYS A 141 3.23 -23.79 40.98
N PRO A 142 3.51 -24.95 41.59
CA PRO A 142 3.41 -25.07 43.03
C PRO A 142 4.30 -24.01 43.65
N LYS A 143 3.72 -23.18 44.52
CA LYS A 143 4.48 -22.21 45.31
C LYS A 143 5.54 -22.98 46.10
N ILE A 144 6.77 -23.02 45.59
CA ILE A 144 7.93 -23.41 46.37
C ILE A 144 7.93 -22.44 47.53
N LYS A 145 7.78 -22.97 48.75
CA LYS A 145 7.86 -22.19 49.98
C LYS A 145 9.12 -21.34 49.89
N GLU A 146 8.94 -20.03 49.80
CA GLU A 146 10.02 -19.06 49.89
C GLU A 146 10.68 -19.24 51.26
N HIS A 147 11.75 -20.01 51.30
CA HIS A 147 12.77 -19.81 52.31
C HIS A 147 13.25 -18.37 52.09
N LYS A 148 12.96 -17.49 53.06
CA LYS A 148 13.35 -16.08 53.05
C LYS A 148 14.84 -15.93 52.69
N ALA A 149 15.13 -15.74 51.42
CA ALA A 149 16.40 -15.19 50.98
C ALA A 149 16.29 -13.68 51.18
N LYS A 150 17.19 -13.15 52.00
CA LYS A 150 17.31 -11.73 52.31
C LYS A 150 17.29 -10.91 51.01
N LYS A 151 16.50 -9.85 51.01
CA LYS A 151 16.47 -8.80 49.99
C LYS A 151 17.85 -8.17 49.88
N VAL A 152 18.69 -8.67 48.97
CA VAL A 152 19.89 -7.97 48.50
C VAL A 152 19.43 -7.15 47.31
N VAL A 153 19.18 -5.87 47.55
CA VAL A 153 19.04 -4.88 46.48
C VAL A 153 20.44 -4.71 45.90
N SER A 154 20.61 -5.12 44.64
CA SER A 154 21.81 -4.89 43.84
C SER A 154 22.07 -3.38 43.77
N GLU A 155 23.31 -2.93 44.02
CA GLU A 155 23.67 -1.49 44.02
C GLU A 155 23.34 -0.78 42.69
N SER A 156 23.33 -1.53 41.58
CA SER A 156 22.97 -1.03 40.24
C SER A 156 21.57 -0.45 40.13
N ASP A 157 20.58 -0.98 40.86
CA ASP A 157 19.18 -0.51 40.75
C ASP A 157 18.94 0.83 41.49
N LYS A 158 19.90 1.27 42.31
CA LYS A 158 19.79 2.53 43.07
C LYS A 158 20.29 3.72 42.26
N GLU A 159 21.34 3.53 41.47
CA GLU A 159 21.95 4.57 40.63
C GLU A 159 20.97 5.02 39.54
N ASP A 160 20.32 4.06 38.87
CA ASP A 160 19.32 4.33 37.84
C ASP A 160 18.10 5.13 38.38
N GLN A 161 17.72 4.94 39.64
CA GLN A 161 16.62 5.71 40.26
C GLN A 161 17.04 7.11 40.70
N GLU A 162 18.33 7.32 40.96
CA GLU A 162 18.88 8.62 41.35
C GLU A 162 19.06 9.52 40.11
N GLU A 163 19.51 8.95 38.99
CA GLU A 163 19.62 9.67 37.71
C GLU A 163 18.27 10.19 37.21
N VAL A 164 17.21 9.38 37.30
CA VAL A 164 15.85 9.80 36.88
C VAL A 164 15.32 10.94 37.74
N LYS A 165 15.67 10.99 39.03
CA LYS A 165 15.24 12.07 39.94
C LYS A 165 16.03 13.36 39.78
N ALA A 166 17.24 13.30 39.20
CA ALA A 166 18.08 14.47 38.98
C ALA A 166 17.69 15.27 37.71
N LEU A 167 16.73 14.78 36.93
CA LEU A 167 16.30 15.38 35.66
C LEU A 167 14.94 16.12 35.75
N ASP A 168 14.25 16.05 36.90
CA ASP A 168 13.09 16.88 37.24
C ASP A 168 13.52 18.15 38.01
#